data_AF-A0A940VTV9-F1
#
_entry.id   AF-A0A940VTV9-F1
#
_cell.length_a   1.000
_cell.length_b   1.000
_cell.length_c   1.000
_cell.angle_alpha   90.00
_cell.angle_beta   90.00
_cell.angle_gamma   90.00
#
_symmetry.space_group_name_H-M   'P 1'
#
loop_
_entity.id
_entity.type
_entity.pdbx_description
1 polymer ?
#
loop_
_entity_poly.entity_id
_entity_poly.type
_entity_poly.pdbx_seq_one_letter_code
_entity_poly.pdbx_strand_id
1 'polypeptide(L)'
;MSRAKGYNSQLAFGYETTYGATPTSPTGYNMPFNQSKIAVTQNLIESSTIRGRRDKEQPAVGNIDVSGSIVVPIDQIGIGFWLAAMFGSPTTTGSSDPYTHVFKVTDSQPSMILEQQYPDITAYEMFNGCKVNRFSFTYGGDKELTANIDILGAKRTVGSASFDSTLTDISLLKFSNFQGTIEEGGSQLAIVTEASLNIDFGLDANTYAIGGGGYRTSLPEGFLQVSGNIK
;
A
#
# COMPACT_ATOMS: atom_id res chain seq x y z
N MET A 1 17.08 -0.51 27.02
CA MET A 1 16.66 -0.18 25.64
C MET A 1 15.36 -0.90 25.36
N SER A 2 14.24 -0.19 25.32
CA SER A 2 12.96 -0.76 24.89
C SER A 2 13.08 -1.16 23.41
N ARG A 3 12.53 -2.32 23.05
CA ARG A 3 12.42 -2.78 21.66
C ARG A 3 10.94 -2.82 21.33
N ALA A 4 10.57 -2.33 20.16
CA ALA A 4 9.18 -2.45 19.69
C ALA A 4 8.80 -3.93 19.58
N LYS A 5 7.60 -4.28 20.04
CA LYS A 5 7.06 -5.63 19.91
C LYS A 5 6.08 -5.64 18.74
N GLY A 6 6.20 -6.63 17.85
CA GLY A 6 5.41 -6.68 16.62
C GLY A 6 3.89 -6.67 16.83
N TYR A 7 3.40 -7.27 17.93
CA TYR A 7 1.96 -7.31 18.23
C TYR A 7 1.37 -5.94 18.64
N ASN A 8 2.21 -5.00 19.10
CA ASN A 8 1.81 -3.63 19.42
C ASN A 8 1.93 -2.70 18.20
N SER A 9 2.43 -3.20 17.07
CA SER A 9 2.55 -2.40 15.87
C SER A 9 1.17 -2.18 15.25
N GLN A 10 0.90 -0.95 14.85
CA GLN A 10 -0.34 -0.56 14.19
C GLN A 10 -0.01 0.01 12.81
N LEU A 11 -0.92 -0.20 11.85
CA LEU A 11 -0.83 0.36 10.52
C LEU A 11 -1.96 1.37 10.35
N ALA A 12 -1.64 2.64 10.50
CA ALA A 12 -2.59 3.71 10.26
C ALA A 12 -2.63 4.05 8.77
N PHE A 13 -3.84 4.17 8.24
CA PHE A 13 -4.14 4.45 6.84
C PHE A 13 -5.01 5.70 6.74
N GLY A 14 -4.72 6.57 5.76
CA GLY A 14 -5.60 7.70 5.43
C GLY A 14 -5.46 8.08 3.97
N TYR A 15 -6.49 8.68 3.38
CA TYR A 15 -6.42 9.21 2.01
C TYR A 15 -5.81 10.61 2.00
N GLU A 16 -5.01 10.90 0.97
CA GLU A 16 -4.50 12.26 0.72
C GLU A 16 -5.47 13.05 -0.16
N THR A 17 -5.61 14.34 0.12
CA THR A 17 -6.28 15.28 -0.78
C THR A 17 -5.33 15.86 -1.82
N THR A 18 -4.03 15.87 -1.53
CA THR A 18 -2.97 16.33 -2.41
C THR A 18 -1.77 15.40 -2.25
N TYR A 19 -1.20 14.98 -3.38
CA TYR A 19 -0.10 14.02 -3.41
C TYR A 19 1.07 14.47 -2.51
N GLY A 20 1.48 13.61 -1.59
CA GLY A 20 2.65 13.83 -0.73
C GLY A 20 2.41 14.79 0.45
N ALA A 21 1.16 15.19 0.71
CA ALA A 21 0.81 16.13 1.77
C ALA A 21 -0.21 15.53 2.75
N THR A 22 0.09 15.66 4.05
CA THR A 22 -0.86 15.28 5.11
C THR A 22 -2.04 16.27 5.16
N PRO A 23 -3.30 15.80 5.06
CA PRO A 23 -4.47 16.66 5.20
C PRO A 23 -4.48 17.40 6.54
N THR A 24 -5.04 18.61 6.57
CA THR A 24 -5.20 19.41 7.81
C THR A 24 -6.18 18.77 8.80
N SER A 25 -7.10 17.96 8.30
CA SER A 25 -8.05 17.17 9.09
C SER A 25 -8.05 15.75 8.55
N PRO A 26 -7.04 14.94 8.92
CA PRO A 26 -6.94 13.58 8.44
C PRO A 26 -8.07 12.72 9.01
N THR A 27 -8.50 11.74 8.23
CA THR A 27 -9.35 10.65 8.73
C THR A 27 -8.53 9.37 8.64
N GLY A 28 -8.03 8.94 9.79
CA GLY A 28 -7.18 7.78 9.93
C GLY A 28 -7.97 6.52 10.31
N TYR A 29 -7.56 5.40 9.73
CA TYR A 29 -8.09 4.07 10.01
C TYR A 29 -6.97 3.16 10.49
N ASN A 30 -7.22 2.37 11.53
CA ASN A 30 -6.29 1.34 11.98
C ASN A 30 -6.56 0.05 11.18
N MET A 31 -5.69 -0.22 10.20
CA MET A 31 -5.87 -1.32 9.27
C MET A 31 -5.36 -2.63 9.87
N PRO A 32 -6.12 -3.74 9.78
CA PRO A 32 -5.58 -5.06 10.07
C PRO A 32 -4.53 -5.45 9.02
N PHE A 33 -3.39 -5.97 9.46
CA PHE A 33 -2.32 -6.43 8.58
C PHE A 33 -1.61 -7.65 9.16
N ASN A 34 -1.13 -8.53 8.28
CA ASN A 34 -0.29 -9.67 8.66
C ASN A 34 1.19 -9.29 8.61
N GLN A 35 1.56 -8.42 7.67
CA GLN A 35 2.95 -7.99 7.48
C GLN A 35 2.99 -6.63 6.79
N SER A 36 3.88 -5.74 7.22
CA SER A 36 4.20 -4.49 6.52
C SER A 36 5.71 -4.37 6.36
N LYS A 37 6.18 -4.24 5.11
CA LYS A 37 7.61 -4.16 4.75
C LYS A 37 7.92 -2.90 3.93
N ILE A 38 7.18 -1.81 4.14
CA ILE A 38 7.52 -0.53 3.54
C ILE A 38 8.87 -0.08 4.11
N ALA A 39 9.80 0.24 3.23
CA ALA A 39 11.12 0.68 3.58
C ALA A 39 11.52 1.91 2.78
N VAL A 40 12.58 2.56 3.23
CA VAL A 40 13.21 3.65 2.50
C VAL A 40 14.63 3.24 2.19
N THR A 41 14.98 3.36 0.92
CA THR A 41 16.35 3.21 0.46
C THR A 41 16.83 4.52 -0.12
N GLN A 42 18.11 4.82 0.03
CA GLN A 42 18.71 6.00 -0.56
C GLN A 42 19.98 5.58 -1.26
N ASN A 43 20.08 5.93 -2.54
CA ASN A 43 21.28 5.62 -3.32
C ASN A 43 22.42 6.58 -2.96
N LEU A 44 23.66 6.11 -3.09
CA LEU A 44 24.87 6.92 -2.98
C LEU A 44 25.54 7.02 -4.35
N ILE A 45 25.89 8.24 -4.75
CA ILE A 45 26.56 8.52 -6.02
C ILE A 45 28.06 8.55 -5.76
N GLU A 46 28.78 7.56 -6.28
CA GLU A 46 30.25 7.54 -6.20
C GLU A 46 30.83 8.69 -7.03
N SER A 47 31.75 9.45 -6.44
CA SER A 47 32.48 10.51 -7.16
C SER A 47 33.57 9.89 -8.02
N SER A 48 33.58 10.24 -9.31
CA SER A 48 34.66 9.90 -10.26
C SER A 48 35.73 11.00 -10.35
N THR A 49 35.73 11.98 -9.44
CA THR A 49 36.62 13.14 -9.49
C THR A 49 38.06 12.74 -9.22
N ILE A 50 38.94 13.00 -10.20
CA ILE A 50 40.38 12.73 -10.08
C ILE A 50 41.05 13.86 -9.31
N ARG A 51 41.52 13.57 -8.09
CA ARG A 51 42.21 14.54 -7.20
C ARG A 51 43.70 14.25 -7.01
N GLY A 52 44.28 13.37 -7.82
CA GLY A 52 45.69 12.97 -7.72
C GLY A 52 46.02 12.10 -6.50
N ARG A 53 45.01 11.54 -5.82
CA ARG A 53 45.15 10.57 -4.73
C ARG A 53 44.41 9.27 -5.07
N ARG A 54 44.79 8.16 -4.42
CA ARG A 54 44.23 6.82 -4.67
C ARG A 54 43.01 6.49 -3.80
N ASP A 55 42.74 7.25 -2.75
CA ASP A 55 41.56 7.11 -1.90
C ASP A 55 40.29 7.60 -2.60
N LYS A 56 39.19 6.85 -2.44
CA LYS A 56 37.86 7.26 -2.94
C LYS A 56 37.38 8.50 -2.20
N GLU A 57 36.72 9.40 -2.92
CA GLU A 57 36.08 10.59 -2.35
C GLU A 57 34.73 10.25 -1.68
N GLN A 58 34.28 11.13 -0.77
CA GLN A 58 32.98 11.01 -0.14
C GLN A 58 31.87 10.97 -1.21
N PRO A 59 31.01 9.93 -1.21
CA PRO A 59 29.88 9.86 -2.12
C PRO A 59 28.87 10.99 -1.88
N ALA A 60 28.21 11.42 -2.96
CA ALA A 60 27.06 12.33 -2.85
C ALA A 60 25.78 11.54 -2.56
N VAL A 61 24.80 12.22 -1.95
CA VAL A 61 23.47 11.63 -1.70
C VAL A 61 22.65 11.62 -2.99
N GLY A 62 22.07 10.47 -3.30
CA GLY A 62 21.16 10.29 -4.42
C GLY A 62 19.69 10.36 -4.00
N ASN A 63 18.83 9.94 -4.93
CA ASN A 63 17.39 9.89 -4.74
C ASN A 63 16.98 8.94 -3.63
N ILE A 64 15.86 9.28 -3.00
CA ILE A 64 15.21 8.51 -1.95
C ILE A 64 14.08 7.71 -2.60
N ASP A 65 14.09 6.41 -2.37
CA ASP A 65 13.09 5.48 -2.83
C ASP A 65 12.28 4.98 -1.63
N VAL A 66 10.98 5.22 -1.66
CA VAL A 66 10.03 4.61 -0.72
C VAL A 66 9.26 3.54 -1.47
N SER A 67 9.41 2.29 -1.04
CA SER A 67 8.73 1.15 -1.63
C SER A 67 8.63 -0.01 -0.65
N GLY A 68 7.71 -0.93 -0.90
CA GLY A 68 7.62 -2.17 -0.15
C GLY A 68 6.26 -2.83 -0.31
N SER A 69 6.05 -3.93 0.41
CA SER A 69 4.80 -4.68 0.32
C SER A 69 4.10 -4.81 1.66
N ILE A 70 2.77 -4.87 1.61
CA ILE A 70 1.89 -5.11 2.74
C ILE A 70 1.05 -6.33 2.44
N VAL A 71 1.02 -7.27 3.40
CA VAL A 71 0.14 -8.43 3.35
C VAL A 71 -1.02 -8.17 4.29
N VAL A 72 -2.23 -8.16 3.74
CA VAL A 72 -3.47 -7.87 4.46
C VAL A 72 -4.45 -9.04 4.32
N PRO A 73 -5.30 -9.31 5.33
CA PRO A 73 -6.37 -10.27 5.17
C PRO A 73 -7.42 -9.75 4.19
N ILE A 74 -8.04 -10.64 3.41
CA ILE A 74 -9.23 -10.31 2.63
C ILE A 74 -10.46 -10.53 3.51
N ASP A 75 -11.02 -9.43 3.99
CA ASP A 75 -12.16 -9.38 4.90
C ASP A 75 -13.33 -8.59 4.27
N GLN A 76 -14.49 -8.58 4.92
CA GLN A 76 -15.68 -7.93 4.38
C GLN A 76 -15.58 -6.39 4.37
N ILE A 77 -14.74 -5.78 5.22
CA ILE A 77 -14.70 -4.33 5.43
C ILE A 77 -13.35 -3.74 5.01
N GLY A 78 -12.25 -4.23 5.59
CA GLY A 78 -10.90 -3.68 5.41
C GLY A 78 -10.43 -3.70 3.96
N ILE A 79 -10.71 -4.76 3.21
CA ILE A 79 -10.35 -4.84 1.78
C ILE A 79 -10.97 -3.71 0.95
N GLY A 80 -12.14 -3.20 1.36
CA GLY A 80 -12.81 -2.09 0.69
C GLY A 80 -11.99 -0.80 0.67
N PHE A 81 -11.20 -0.54 1.73
CA PHE A 81 -10.29 0.60 1.77
C PHE A 81 -9.13 0.43 0.79
N TRP A 82 -8.58 -0.76 0.67
CA TRP A 82 -7.53 -1.04 -0.32
C TRP A 82 -8.06 -0.99 -1.76
N LEU A 83 -9.28 -1.50 -2.00
CA LEU A 83 -9.97 -1.37 -3.28
C LEU A 83 -10.23 0.10 -3.64
N ALA A 84 -10.63 0.91 -2.66
CA ALA A 84 -10.80 2.35 -2.87
C ALA A 84 -9.47 3.09 -3.09
N ALA A 85 -8.37 2.66 -2.46
CA ALA A 85 -7.03 3.18 -2.77
C ALA A 85 -6.58 2.83 -4.20
N MET A 86 -7.08 1.74 -4.78
CA MET A 86 -6.75 1.30 -6.12
C MET A 86 -7.62 1.92 -7.21
N PHE A 87 -8.93 2.01 -6.97
CA PHE A 87 -9.94 2.32 -7.99
C PHE A 87 -10.76 3.58 -7.68
N GLY A 88 -10.49 4.26 -6.57
CA GLY A 88 -11.33 5.35 -6.08
C GLY A 88 -12.61 4.87 -5.42
N SER A 89 -13.50 5.82 -5.11
CA SER A 89 -14.71 5.54 -4.34
C SER A 89 -15.64 4.57 -5.08
N PRO A 90 -16.15 3.52 -4.40
CA PRO A 90 -17.10 2.60 -5.03
C PRO A 90 -18.47 3.26 -5.22
N THR A 91 -19.22 2.74 -6.20
CA THR A 91 -20.68 2.94 -6.22
C THR A 91 -21.31 1.91 -5.31
N THR A 92 -21.94 2.36 -4.23
CA THR A 92 -22.59 1.51 -3.23
C THR A 92 -24.10 1.48 -3.43
N THR A 93 -24.69 0.29 -3.45
CA THR A 93 -26.14 0.08 -3.46
C THR A 93 -26.57 -0.84 -2.32
N GLY A 94 -27.84 -0.72 -1.89
CA GLY A 94 -28.40 -1.43 -0.75
C GLY A 94 -28.80 -0.46 0.37
N SER A 95 -29.98 -0.65 0.95
CA SER A 95 -30.48 0.19 2.07
C SER A 95 -30.12 -0.39 3.44
N SER A 96 -29.73 -1.66 3.50
CA SER A 96 -29.24 -2.39 4.67
C SER A 96 -28.33 -3.52 4.22
N ASP A 97 -27.55 -4.10 5.15
CA ASP A 97 -26.72 -5.28 4.91
C ASP A 97 -27.54 -6.42 4.24
N PRO A 98 -27.05 -7.06 3.16
CA PRO A 98 -25.76 -6.85 2.47
C PRO A 98 -25.73 -5.65 1.51
N TYR A 99 -24.63 -4.89 1.55
CA TYR A 99 -24.33 -3.85 0.56
C TYR A 99 -23.62 -4.43 -0.67
N THR A 100 -23.84 -3.81 -1.82
CA THR A 100 -23.09 -4.10 -3.06
C THR A 100 -22.20 -2.91 -3.40
N HIS A 101 -20.90 -3.13 -3.52
CA HIS A 101 -19.91 -2.13 -3.88
C HIS A 101 -19.32 -2.43 -5.25
N VAL A 102 -19.42 -1.48 -6.18
CA VAL A 102 -18.82 -1.58 -7.52
C VAL A 102 -17.66 -0.62 -7.62
N PHE A 103 -16.45 -1.16 -7.77
CA PHE A 103 -15.23 -0.41 -8.06
C PHE A 103 -14.96 -0.40 -9.56
N LYS A 104 -14.57 0.75 -10.10
CA LYS A 104 -14.28 0.92 -11.53
C LYS A 104 -12.93 1.58 -11.68
N VAL A 105 -12.21 1.21 -12.74
CA VAL A 105 -10.97 1.89 -13.10
C VAL A 105 -11.28 3.35 -13.43
N THR A 106 -10.57 4.26 -12.77
CA THR A 106 -10.66 5.71 -12.96
C THR A 106 -9.40 6.24 -13.64
N ASP A 107 -9.46 7.48 -14.13
CA ASP A 107 -8.32 8.13 -14.80
C ASP A 107 -7.15 8.44 -13.85
N SER A 108 -7.41 8.53 -12.54
CA SER A 108 -6.40 8.74 -11.51
C SER A 108 -6.59 7.78 -10.35
N GLN A 109 -5.51 7.23 -9.84
CA GLN A 109 -5.45 6.45 -8.62
C GLN A 109 -5.26 7.39 -7.42
N PRO A 110 -6.09 7.28 -6.36
CA PRO A 110 -5.92 8.05 -5.14
C PRO A 110 -4.54 7.81 -4.51
N SER A 111 -3.95 8.86 -3.92
CA SER A 111 -2.80 8.69 -3.03
C SER A 111 -3.22 8.60 -1.58
N MET A 112 -2.38 7.96 -0.78
CA MET A 112 -2.65 7.67 0.62
C MET A 112 -1.44 7.95 1.50
N ILE A 113 -1.72 8.07 2.78
CA ILE A 113 -0.76 8.14 3.87
C ILE A 113 -0.82 6.79 4.57
N LEU A 114 0.34 6.20 4.76
CA LEU A 114 0.51 5.01 5.55
C LEU A 114 1.43 5.34 6.70
N GLU A 115 1.10 4.95 7.91
CA GLU A 115 1.97 5.15 9.06
C GLU A 115 2.13 3.84 9.84
N GLN A 116 3.38 3.40 9.95
CA GLN A 116 3.75 2.29 10.81
C GLN A 116 4.02 2.83 12.21
N GLN A 117 3.18 2.43 13.15
CA GLN A 117 3.26 2.89 14.53
C GLN A 117 3.96 1.86 15.39
N TYR A 118 4.85 2.34 16.25
CA TYR A 118 5.51 1.57 17.30
C TYR A 118 5.31 2.29 18.65
N PRO A 119 4.12 2.19 19.26
CA PRO A 119 3.77 2.91 20.48
C PRO A 119 4.72 2.61 21.65
N ASP A 120 5.25 1.38 21.74
CA ASP A 120 6.21 0.92 22.76
C ASP A 120 7.48 1.78 22.84
N ILE A 121 7.86 2.42 21.74
CA ILE A 121 9.08 3.24 21.63
C ILE A 121 8.76 4.65 21.13
N THR A 122 7.48 5.04 21.06
CA THR A 122 7.01 6.34 20.56
C THR A 122 7.61 6.71 19.19
N ALA A 123 7.71 5.73 18.29
CA ALA A 123 8.19 5.95 16.92
C ALA A 123 7.05 5.72 15.93
N TYR A 124 6.81 6.72 15.08
CA TYR A 124 5.74 6.72 14.10
C TYR A 124 6.36 7.01 12.73
N GLU A 125 6.42 6.01 11.87
CA GLU A 125 6.99 6.14 10.54
C GLU A 125 5.88 6.41 9.53
N MET A 126 5.70 7.68 9.19
CA MET A 126 4.70 8.14 8.23
C MET A 126 5.29 8.15 6.82
N PHE A 127 4.53 7.61 5.87
CA PHE A 127 4.83 7.55 4.45
C PHE A 127 3.75 8.32 3.67
N ASN A 128 4.14 9.41 3.01
CA ASN A 128 3.26 10.24 2.19
C ASN A 128 3.39 9.89 0.71
N GLY A 129 2.36 10.25 -0.06
CA GLY A 129 2.32 10.05 -1.50
C GLY A 129 2.33 8.57 -1.88
N CYS A 130 1.76 7.71 -1.03
CA CYS A 130 1.71 6.28 -1.29
C CYS A 130 0.64 5.99 -2.35
N LYS A 131 0.96 5.14 -3.32
CA LYS A 131 0.04 4.59 -4.32
C LYS A 131 0.26 3.09 -4.46
N VAL A 132 -0.79 2.36 -4.84
CA VAL A 132 -0.72 0.91 -5.03
C VAL A 132 -0.18 0.61 -6.42
N ASN A 133 1.03 0.05 -6.49
CA ASN A 133 1.64 -0.34 -7.75
C ASN A 133 1.16 -1.71 -8.23
N ARG A 134 1.00 -2.66 -7.31
CA ARG A 134 0.54 -4.01 -7.64
C ARG A 134 -0.35 -4.57 -6.54
N PHE A 135 -1.38 -5.29 -6.94
CA PHE A 135 -2.26 -6.03 -6.06
C PHE A 135 -2.36 -7.47 -6.53
N SER A 136 -2.23 -8.41 -5.61
CA SER A 136 -2.35 -9.82 -5.94
C SER A 136 -2.93 -10.62 -4.78
N PHE A 137 -3.72 -11.63 -5.10
CA PHE A 137 -4.11 -12.64 -4.13
C PHE A 137 -4.27 -14.00 -4.80
N THR A 138 -4.18 -15.04 -3.98
CA THR A 138 -4.46 -16.41 -4.37
C THR A 138 -5.58 -16.93 -3.49
N TYR A 139 -6.59 -17.49 -4.13
CA TYR A 139 -7.76 -18.08 -3.53
C TYR A 139 -7.71 -19.60 -3.71
N GLY A 140 -7.89 -20.35 -2.63
CA GLY A 140 -7.84 -21.81 -2.64
C GLY A 140 -7.09 -22.39 -1.44
N GLY A 141 -7.24 -23.71 -1.24
CA GLY A 141 -6.63 -24.44 -0.13
C GLY A 141 -7.13 -24.05 1.27
N ASP A 142 -6.38 -24.49 2.28
CA ASP A 142 -6.73 -24.36 3.72
C ASP A 142 -5.85 -23.32 4.44
N LYS A 143 -5.68 -22.14 3.82
CA LYS A 143 -4.92 -21.03 4.40
C LYS A 143 -5.78 -19.78 4.50
N GLU A 144 -5.37 -18.86 5.37
CA GLU A 144 -5.98 -17.53 5.42
C GLU A 144 -5.94 -16.85 4.05
N LEU A 145 -7.09 -16.34 3.61
CA LEU A 145 -7.18 -15.57 2.39
C LEU A 145 -6.53 -14.19 2.61
N THR A 146 -5.43 -13.94 1.93
CA THR A 146 -4.64 -12.70 2.06
C THR A 146 -4.35 -12.09 0.71
N ALA A 147 -4.26 -10.77 0.68
CA ALA A 147 -3.81 -10.00 -0.47
C ALA A 147 -2.41 -9.41 -0.19
N ASN A 148 -1.55 -9.45 -1.21
CA ASN A 148 -0.31 -8.71 -1.24
C ASN A 148 -0.50 -7.41 -2.02
N ILE A 149 -0.10 -6.30 -1.40
CA ILE A 149 -0.24 -4.95 -1.91
C ILE A 149 1.15 -4.33 -1.95
N ASP A 150 1.67 -4.11 -3.15
CA ASP A 150 2.96 -3.46 -3.36
C ASP A 150 2.75 -1.95 -3.51
N ILE A 151 3.44 -1.20 -2.67
CA ILE A 151 3.30 0.25 -2.51
C ILE A 151 4.54 0.96 -3.03
N LEU A 152 4.31 2.09 -3.71
CA LEU A 152 5.31 3.11 -3.99
C LEU A 152 4.93 4.39 -3.27
N GLY A 153 5.88 5.02 -2.59
CA GLY A 153 5.67 6.27 -1.84
C GLY A 153 6.60 7.40 -2.29
N ALA A 154 6.30 8.60 -1.82
CA ALA A 154 7.09 9.81 -2.09
C ALA A 154 8.14 10.08 -1.01
N LYS A 155 7.70 10.08 0.25
CA LYS A 155 8.49 10.58 1.38
C LYS A 155 8.17 9.78 2.64
N ARG A 156 9.20 9.56 3.46
CA ARG A 156 9.04 9.11 4.85
C ARG A 156 9.38 10.24 5.82
N THR A 157 8.59 10.36 6.87
CA THR A 157 8.85 11.22 8.02
C THR A 157 8.72 10.38 9.28
N VAL A 158 9.67 10.47 10.20
CA VAL A 158 9.60 9.80 11.50
C VAL A 158 9.19 10.82 12.55
N GLY A 159 8.06 10.60 13.19
CA GLY A 159 7.52 11.43 14.25
C GLY A 159 7.46 10.73 15.60
N SER A 160 7.09 11.49 16.62
CA SER A 160 6.82 11.02 17.98
C SER A 160 5.32 10.92 18.31
N ALA A 161 4.46 11.24 17.34
CA ALA A 161 3.02 11.17 17.42
C ALA A 161 2.45 10.72 16.06
N SER A 162 1.25 10.15 16.09
CA SER A 162 0.55 9.77 14.88
C SER A 162 0.10 11.00 14.07
N PHE A 163 -0.02 10.85 12.76
CA PHE A 163 -0.66 11.84 11.89
C PHE A 163 -2.12 12.11 12.27
N ASP A 164 -2.81 11.13 12.86
CA ASP A 164 -4.16 11.26 13.38
C ASP A 164 -4.21 10.71 14.82
N SER A 165 -4.58 11.58 15.77
CA SER A 165 -4.70 11.20 17.18
C SER A 165 -5.84 10.22 17.46
N THR A 166 -6.78 10.04 16.53
CA THR A 166 -8.00 9.26 16.70
C THR A 166 -8.25 8.34 15.51
N LEU A 167 -7.51 7.24 15.45
CA LEU A 167 -7.75 6.21 14.43
C LEU A 167 -9.06 5.49 14.65
N THR A 168 -9.81 5.25 13.57
CA THR A 168 -10.98 4.38 13.59
C THR A 168 -10.55 2.94 13.40
N ASP A 169 -10.86 2.07 14.37
CA ASP A 169 -10.59 0.64 14.26
C ASP A 169 -11.50 -0.03 13.23
N ILE A 170 -10.92 -0.86 12.37
CA ILE A 170 -11.66 -1.68 11.42
C ILE A 170 -11.88 -3.08 12.01
N SER A 171 -13.15 -3.47 12.13
CA SER A 171 -13.52 -4.82 12.57
C SER A 171 -13.14 -5.87 11.53
N LEU A 172 -12.36 -6.86 11.95
CA LEU A 172 -11.86 -7.92 11.08
C LEU A 172 -12.92 -9.02 10.89
N LEU A 173 -13.53 -9.08 9.70
CA LEU A 173 -14.54 -10.07 9.32
C LEU A 173 -14.07 -10.90 8.12
N LYS A 174 -13.32 -11.98 8.39
CA LYS A 174 -12.60 -12.74 7.35
C LYS A 174 -13.53 -13.59 6.50
N PHE A 175 -13.23 -13.65 5.20
CA PHE A 175 -13.78 -14.70 4.33
C PHE A 175 -13.03 -16.01 4.53
N SER A 176 -13.74 -17.13 4.39
CA SER A 176 -13.14 -18.47 4.31
C SER A 176 -13.12 -18.95 2.86
N ASN A 177 -12.04 -19.63 2.45
CA ASN A 177 -11.91 -20.06 1.05
C ASN A 177 -13.09 -20.93 0.59
N PHE A 178 -13.66 -21.79 1.44
CA PHE A 178 -14.78 -22.65 1.04
C PHE A 178 -16.11 -21.89 0.78
N GLN A 179 -16.20 -20.59 1.11
CA GLN A 179 -17.41 -19.78 0.91
C GLN A 179 -17.51 -19.15 -0.48
N GLY A 180 -16.43 -19.20 -1.27
CA GLY A 180 -16.40 -18.63 -2.61
C GLY A 180 -16.82 -19.62 -3.69
N THR A 181 -17.29 -19.08 -4.80
CA THR A 181 -17.47 -19.78 -6.07
C THR A 181 -16.78 -18.99 -7.17
N ILE A 182 -16.34 -19.67 -8.23
CA ILE A 182 -15.79 -19.04 -9.43
C ILE A 182 -16.76 -19.29 -10.56
N GLU A 183 -17.16 -18.23 -11.26
CA GLU A 183 -18.14 -18.28 -12.34
C GLU A 183 -17.56 -17.68 -13.62
N GLU A 184 -17.90 -18.27 -14.76
CA GLU A 184 -17.65 -17.72 -16.09
C GLU A 184 -18.99 -17.57 -16.81
N GLY A 185 -19.28 -16.35 -17.29
CA GLY A 185 -20.57 -16.06 -17.93
C GLY A 185 -21.80 -16.24 -17.03
N GLY A 186 -21.63 -16.14 -15.71
CA GLY A 186 -22.70 -16.34 -14.71
C GLY A 186 -23.03 -17.80 -14.43
N SER A 187 -22.21 -18.74 -14.91
CA SER A 187 -22.29 -20.16 -14.54
C SER A 187 -21.04 -20.56 -13.77
N GLN A 188 -21.22 -21.35 -12.70
CA GLN A 188 -20.08 -21.85 -11.93
C GLN A 188 -19.15 -22.66 -12.82
N LEU A 189 -17.88 -22.25 -12.88
CA LEU A 189 -16.80 -23.06 -13.42
C LEU A 189 -16.71 -24.36 -12.61
N ALA A 190 -16.19 -25.44 -13.20
CA ALA A 190 -16.14 -26.77 -12.60
C ALA A 190 -15.31 -26.84 -11.28
N ILE A 191 -14.71 -27.98 -10.96
CA ILE A 191 -13.87 -28.10 -9.76
C ILE A 191 -12.63 -27.23 -9.93
N VAL A 192 -12.62 -26.05 -9.32
CA VAL A 192 -11.45 -25.16 -9.20
C VAL A 192 -10.82 -25.36 -7.83
N THR A 193 -9.54 -25.66 -7.80
CA THR A 193 -8.76 -25.87 -6.58
C THR A 193 -8.02 -24.62 -6.13
N GLU A 194 -7.60 -23.80 -7.10
CA GLU A 194 -6.85 -22.57 -6.88
C GLU A 194 -7.14 -21.56 -8.00
N ALA A 195 -7.33 -20.29 -7.63
CA ALA A 195 -7.35 -19.17 -8.55
C ALA A 195 -6.43 -18.07 -8.04
N SER A 196 -5.76 -17.39 -8.96
CA SER A 196 -4.89 -16.25 -8.65
C SER A 196 -5.27 -15.07 -9.51
N LEU A 197 -5.23 -13.88 -8.91
CA LEU A 197 -5.43 -12.61 -9.58
C LEU A 197 -4.25 -11.71 -9.26
N ASN A 198 -3.73 -11.07 -10.30
CA ASN A 198 -2.69 -10.06 -10.24
C ASN A 198 -3.11 -8.85 -11.05
N ILE A 199 -2.95 -7.67 -10.46
CA ILE A 199 -3.28 -6.38 -11.04
C ILE A 199 -2.05 -5.50 -10.91
N ASP A 200 -1.51 -5.04 -12.04
CA ASP A 200 -0.39 -4.10 -12.11
C ASP A 200 -0.91 -2.74 -12.60
N PHE A 201 -0.66 -1.69 -11.84
CA PHE A 201 -1.09 -0.32 -12.14
C PHE A 201 -0.06 0.44 -13.00
N GLY A 202 1.09 -0.17 -13.27
CA GLY A 202 2.11 0.36 -14.18
C GLY A 202 2.64 1.73 -13.77
N LEU A 203 2.76 2.01 -12.47
CA LEU A 203 3.14 3.34 -11.98
C LEU A 203 4.57 3.69 -12.41
N ASP A 204 4.77 4.93 -12.86
CA ASP A 204 6.12 5.42 -13.13
C ASP A 204 6.81 5.87 -11.84
N ALA A 205 7.84 5.11 -11.45
CA ALA A 205 8.61 5.34 -10.25
C ALA A 205 9.75 6.37 -10.40
N ASN A 206 10.03 6.88 -11.60
CA ASN A 206 11.23 7.68 -11.92
C ASN A 206 10.99 9.20 -11.96
N THR A 207 10.11 9.70 -11.11
CA THR A 207 9.61 11.09 -11.12
C THR A 207 10.33 12.00 -10.11
N TYR A 208 11.64 12.14 -10.29
CA TYR A 208 12.48 12.97 -9.43
C TYR A 208 12.77 14.33 -10.08
N ALA A 209 12.45 15.42 -9.40
CA ALA A 209 12.70 16.78 -9.90
C ALA A 209 13.96 17.41 -9.29
N ILE A 210 14.63 18.26 -10.08
CA ILE A 210 15.74 19.09 -9.61
C ILE A 210 15.21 20.02 -8.50
N GLY A 211 15.87 20.04 -7.34
CA GLY A 211 15.44 20.82 -6.17
C GLY A 211 14.34 20.16 -5.34
N GLY A 212 13.83 18.98 -5.72
CA GLY A 212 12.81 18.23 -4.97
C GLY A 212 13.32 17.43 -3.77
N GLY A 213 14.55 17.69 -3.31
CA GLY A 213 15.16 17.00 -2.15
C GLY A 213 15.42 15.51 -2.35
N GLY A 214 15.37 15.01 -3.58
CA GLY A 214 15.50 13.59 -3.90
C GLY A 214 14.23 12.77 -3.65
N TYR A 215 13.09 13.40 -3.36
CA TYR A 215 11.79 12.75 -3.24
C TYR A 215 11.08 12.64 -4.59
N ARG A 216 10.17 11.68 -4.72
CA ARG A 216 9.27 11.61 -5.87
C ARG A 216 8.28 12.77 -5.81
N THR A 217 8.06 13.39 -6.96
CA THR A 217 7.15 14.54 -7.11
C THR A 217 5.74 14.13 -7.52
N SER A 218 5.60 12.95 -8.13
CA SER A 218 4.31 12.39 -8.56
C SER A 218 4.46 10.88 -8.79
N LEU A 219 3.37 10.12 -8.83
CA LEU A 219 3.37 8.74 -9.31
C LEU A 219 2.28 8.62 -10.38
N PRO A 220 2.58 8.96 -11.64
CA PRO A 220 1.59 8.88 -12.70
C PRO A 220 1.33 7.41 -13.05
N GLU A 221 0.09 7.13 -13.41
CA GLU A 221 -0.44 5.81 -13.68
C GLU A 221 -0.11 5.36 -15.10
N GLY A 222 0.24 4.09 -15.25
CA GLY A 222 0.42 3.44 -16.54
C GLY A 222 -0.82 2.66 -16.96
N PHE A 223 -0.66 1.82 -17.99
CA PHE A 223 -1.73 0.91 -18.39
C PHE A 223 -1.96 -0.15 -17.31
N LEU A 224 -3.21 -0.26 -16.85
CA LEU A 224 -3.64 -1.32 -15.95
C LEU A 224 -3.53 -2.67 -16.66
N GLN A 225 -2.78 -3.60 -16.06
CA GLN A 225 -2.67 -4.98 -16.54
C GLN A 225 -3.30 -5.93 -15.52
N VAL A 226 -4.26 -6.72 -15.98
CA VAL A 226 -4.91 -7.75 -15.16
C VAL A 226 -4.52 -9.11 -15.70
N SER A 227 -4.02 -9.97 -14.83
CA SER A 227 -3.62 -11.33 -15.16
C SER A 227 -3.98 -12.28 -14.03
N GLY A 228 -4.03 -13.58 -14.33
CA GLY A 228 -4.42 -14.58 -13.35
C GLY A 228 -4.27 -15.99 -13.91
N ASN A 229 -4.39 -16.97 -13.02
CA ASN A 229 -4.39 -18.38 -13.38
C ASN A 229 -5.43 -19.12 -12.55
N ILE A 230 -6.06 -20.13 -13.16
CA ILE A 230 -7.09 -20.98 -12.56
C ILE A 230 -6.64 -22.43 -12.74
N LYS A 231 -6.69 -23.23 -11.68
CA LYS A 231 -6.27 -24.64 -11.66
C LYS A 231 -7.34 -25.56 -11.07
#